data_AF-A0A5C7RIX9-F1
#
_entry.id   AF-A0A5C7RIX9-F1
#
_cell.length_a   1.000
_cell.length_b   1.000
_cell.length_c   1.000
_cell.angle_alpha   90.00
_cell.angle_beta   90.00
_cell.angle_gamma   90.00
#
_symmetry.space_group_name_H-M   'P 1'
#
loop_
_entity.id
_entity.type
_entity.pdbx_description
1 polymer ?
#
loop_
_entity_poly.entity_id
_entity_poly.type
_entity_poly.pdbx_seq_one_letter_code
_entity_poly.pdbx_strand_id
1 'polypeptide(L)'
;MKYLREMILQLAVQGKLVPQDENDEPASVLLEKIQTEKERLIQEGKIKRQKPLPAITEEEKPFDLRKGWEWVRLNEIYDVRDGTHDSPKYQTHGYPLVTSKNLYTGKLDLIDVKLISESDYQQISLRSKVDKNDILFAMIGSIGNPVIVDTAFSIKNVALFKYYDSSLSNPYYLLLVLKVATNYFKSASTGGVQSFVSLKMLRNYVFALPPEKEIPRILAKIDSLLALCDQLESKLTQARQTQEQFALIATAME
;
A
#
# COMPACT_ATOMS: atom_id res chain seq x y z
N MET A 1 11.97 -12.96 12.87
CA MET A 1 10.51 -12.81 13.11
C MET A 1 9.69 -12.46 11.87
N LYS A 2 10.19 -12.66 10.63
CA LYS A 2 9.45 -12.27 9.41
C LYS A 2 8.03 -12.83 9.35
N TYR A 3 7.86 -14.13 9.56
CA TYR A 3 6.56 -14.80 9.53
C TYR A 3 5.56 -14.23 10.56
N LEU A 4 6.02 -13.96 11.79
CA LEU A 4 5.17 -13.39 12.83
C LEU A 4 4.68 -11.99 12.44
N ARG A 5 5.55 -11.15 11.87
CA ARG A 5 5.18 -9.82 11.38
C ARG A 5 4.13 -9.92 10.27
N GLU A 6 4.33 -10.80 9.29
CA GLU A 6 3.38 -11.03 8.21
C GLU A 6 2.01 -11.51 8.75
N MET A 7 2.01 -12.41 9.73
CA MET A 7 0.80 -12.88 10.40
C MET A 7 0.05 -11.77 11.12
N ILE A 8 0.76 -10.86 11.81
CA ILE A 8 0.14 -9.70 12.47
C ILE A 8 -0.59 -8.83 11.45
N LEU A 9 0.04 -8.52 10.32
CA LEU A 9 -0.58 -7.70 9.27
C LEU A 9 -1.78 -8.41 8.63
N GLN A 10 -1.68 -9.73 8.41
CA GLN A 10 -2.77 -10.54 7.87
C GLN A 10 -3.97 -10.55 8.82
N LEU A 11 -3.75 -10.75 10.12
CA LEU A 11 -4.83 -10.74 11.13
C LEU A 11 -5.47 -9.35 11.25
N ALA A 12 -4.70 -8.27 11.04
CA ALA A 12 -5.21 -6.91 11.04
C ALA A 12 -6.25 -6.68 9.94
N VAL A 13 -5.92 -7.03 8.69
CA VAL A 13 -6.84 -6.85 7.55
C VAL A 13 -8.00 -7.85 7.54
N GLN A 14 -7.98 -8.85 8.42
CA GLN A 14 -9.07 -9.79 8.66
C GLN A 14 -10.00 -9.36 9.81
N GLY A 15 -9.72 -8.22 10.46
CA GLY A 15 -10.46 -7.77 11.64
C GLY A 15 -10.26 -8.62 12.89
N LYS A 16 -9.18 -9.42 12.94
CA LYS A 16 -8.90 -10.36 14.04
C LYS A 16 -7.94 -9.80 15.09
N LEU A 17 -7.44 -8.58 14.91
CA LEU A 17 -6.38 -8.02 15.73
C LEU A 17 -6.88 -7.25 16.96
N VAL A 18 -8.07 -6.66 16.88
CA VAL A 18 -8.69 -5.86 17.95
C VAL A 18 -10.12 -6.31 18.24
N PRO A 19 -10.64 -6.07 19.45
CA PRO A 19 -12.06 -6.22 19.73
C PRO A 19 -12.90 -5.22 18.91
N GLN A 20 -14.11 -5.64 18.51
CA GLN A 20 -15.06 -4.76 17.85
C GLN A 20 -15.84 -3.94 18.87
N ASP A 21 -16.21 -2.71 18.49
CA ASP A 21 -17.16 -1.89 19.23
C ASP A 21 -18.49 -1.88 18.46
N GLU A 22 -19.56 -2.37 19.10
CA GLU A 22 -20.89 -2.44 18.46
C GLU A 22 -21.49 -1.05 18.18
N ASN A 23 -20.94 0.01 18.80
CA ASN A 23 -21.36 1.39 18.59
C ASN A 23 -20.60 2.07 17.44
N ASP A 24 -19.63 1.41 16.82
CA ASP A 24 -18.97 1.96 15.65
C ASP A 24 -19.95 2.02 14.47
N GLU A 25 -19.90 3.15 13.75
CA GLU A 25 -20.60 3.29 12.48
C GLU A 25 -20.03 2.27 11.48
N PRO A 26 -20.88 1.43 10.85
CA PRO A 26 -20.41 0.37 9.97
C PRO A 26 -19.71 0.92 8.73
N ALA A 27 -18.81 0.12 8.17
CA ALA A 27 -18.02 0.46 6.98
C ALA A 27 -18.89 0.82 5.76
N SER A 28 -20.14 0.34 5.72
CA SER A 28 -21.12 0.68 4.69
C SER A 28 -21.42 2.18 4.62
N VAL A 29 -21.43 2.88 5.76
CA VAL A 29 -21.66 4.34 5.78
C VAL A 29 -20.43 5.10 5.27
N LEU A 30 -19.22 4.64 5.62
CA LEU A 30 -17.99 5.19 5.06
C LEU A 30 -17.95 4.98 3.54
N LEU A 31 -18.30 3.78 3.07
CA LEU A 31 -18.37 3.46 1.66
C LEU A 31 -19.37 4.36 0.91
N GLU A 32 -20.54 4.61 1.49
CA GLU A 32 -21.54 5.52 0.92
C GLU A 32 -20.99 6.94 0.77
N LYS A 33 -20.39 7.51 1.81
CA LYS A 33 -19.76 8.84 1.78
C LYS A 33 -18.71 8.93 0.65
N ILE A 34 -17.88 7.91 0.50
CA ILE A 34 -16.86 7.85 -0.55
C ILE A 34 -17.49 7.74 -1.95
N GLN A 35 -18.55 6.94 -2.12
CA GLN A 35 -19.25 6.87 -3.41
C GLN A 35 -19.92 8.19 -3.78
N THR A 36 -20.52 8.89 -2.82
CA THR A 36 -21.10 10.23 -3.04
C THR A 36 -20.04 11.20 -3.51
N GLU A 37 -18.89 11.25 -2.85
CA GLU A 37 -17.79 12.14 -3.24
C GLU A 37 -17.24 11.78 -4.63
N LYS A 38 -17.04 10.49 -4.89
CA LYS A 38 -16.59 10.00 -6.20
C LYS A 38 -17.54 10.45 -7.32
N GLU A 39 -18.85 10.31 -7.12
CA GLU A 39 -19.84 10.74 -8.11
C GLU A 39 -19.83 12.25 -8.31
N ARG A 40 -19.67 13.04 -7.23
CA ARG A 40 -19.47 14.50 -7.32
C ARG A 40 -18.24 14.86 -8.17
N LEU A 41 -17.10 14.22 -7.93
CA LEU A 41 -15.88 14.44 -8.71
C LEU A 41 -16.03 14.07 -10.20
N ILE A 42 -16.84 13.05 -10.51
CA ILE A 42 -17.19 12.69 -11.89
C ILE A 42 -18.03 13.78 -12.53
N GLN A 43 -19.05 14.28 -11.84
CA GLN A 43 -19.94 15.35 -12.32
C GLN A 43 -19.18 16.66 -12.57
N GLU A 44 -18.18 16.95 -11.73
CA GLU A 44 -17.28 18.11 -11.89
C GLU A 44 -16.20 17.91 -12.96
N GLY A 45 -16.10 16.72 -13.58
CA GLY A 45 -15.09 16.41 -14.60
C GLY A 45 -13.66 16.28 -14.06
N LYS A 46 -13.47 16.24 -12.73
CA LYS A 46 -12.16 16.09 -12.08
C LYS A 46 -11.61 14.67 -12.23
N ILE A 47 -12.51 13.68 -12.31
CA ILE A 47 -12.17 12.29 -12.59
C ILE A 47 -13.06 11.75 -13.71
N LYS A 48 -12.55 10.79 -14.49
CA LYS A 48 -13.32 10.16 -15.57
C LYS A 48 -14.27 9.12 -15.00
N ARG A 49 -15.50 9.07 -15.51
CA ARG A 49 -16.43 7.97 -15.22
C ARG A 49 -15.81 6.66 -15.68
N GLN A 50 -15.69 5.71 -14.76
CA GLN A 50 -15.15 4.39 -15.05
C GLN A 50 -16.29 3.42 -15.37
N LYS A 51 -15.96 2.31 -16.04
CA LYS A 51 -16.92 1.21 -16.23
C LYS A 51 -17.35 0.67 -14.85
N PRO A 52 -18.60 0.21 -14.70
CA PRO A 52 -19.01 -0.48 -13.49
C PRO A 52 -18.04 -1.61 -13.15
N LEU A 53 -17.67 -1.69 -11.87
CA LEU A 53 -16.88 -2.80 -11.36
C LEU A 53 -17.77 -4.06 -11.32
N PRO A 54 -17.21 -5.26 -11.51
CA PRO A 54 -17.99 -6.49 -11.32
C PRO A 54 -18.52 -6.57 -9.89
N ALA A 55 -19.57 -7.36 -9.64
CA ALA A 55 -19.99 -7.66 -8.27
C ALA A 55 -18.92 -8.50 -7.55
N ILE A 56 -18.78 -8.37 -6.22
CA ILE A 56 -17.92 -9.28 -5.43
C ILE A 56 -18.62 -10.63 -5.33
N THR A 57 -18.00 -11.69 -5.85
CA THR A 57 -18.54 -13.05 -5.75
C THR A 57 -18.13 -13.73 -4.44
N GLU A 58 -18.76 -14.84 -4.06
CA GLU A 58 -18.41 -15.57 -2.84
C GLU A 58 -16.98 -16.17 -2.92
N GLU A 59 -16.51 -16.52 -4.11
CA GLU A 59 -15.15 -17.04 -4.31
C GLU A 59 -14.06 -15.97 -4.08
N GLU A 60 -14.42 -14.69 -4.19
CA GLU A 60 -13.53 -13.56 -3.90
C GLU A 60 -13.49 -13.21 -2.40
N LYS A 61 -14.30 -13.89 -1.56
CA LYS A 61 -14.38 -13.67 -0.10
C LYS A 61 -13.61 -14.76 0.65
N PRO A 62 -12.31 -14.56 0.97
CA PRO A 62 -11.48 -15.61 1.55
C PRO A 62 -11.82 -15.99 2.99
N PHE A 63 -12.67 -15.22 3.68
CA PHE A 63 -13.10 -15.46 5.05
C PHE A 63 -14.38 -14.69 5.37
N ASP A 64 -15.05 -15.10 6.44
CA ASP A 64 -16.22 -14.40 6.97
C ASP A 64 -15.83 -13.08 7.63
N LEU A 65 -16.50 -11.99 7.22
CA LEU A 65 -16.33 -10.70 7.86
C LEU A 65 -16.98 -10.66 9.22
N ARG A 66 -16.38 -9.87 10.10
CA ARG A 66 -17.02 -9.50 11.35
C ARG A 66 -18.09 -8.43 11.12
N LYS A 67 -18.98 -8.26 12.10
CA LYS A 67 -20.07 -7.28 12.02
C LYS A 67 -19.52 -5.86 11.76
N GLY A 68 -20.15 -5.13 10.85
CA GLY A 68 -19.78 -3.76 10.50
C GLY A 68 -18.61 -3.61 9.51
N TRP A 69 -17.94 -4.69 9.12
CA TRP A 69 -16.96 -4.68 8.03
C TRP A 69 -17.65 -4.95 6.69
N GLU A 70 -17.08 -4.40 5.61
CA GLU A 70 -17.61 -4.57 4.25
C GLU A 70 -16.53 -5.05 3.28
N TRP A 71 -16.90 -5.93 2.35
CA TRP A 71 -16.03 -6.29 1.24
C TRP A 71 -16.13 -5.21 0.16
N VAL A 72 -14.99 -4.67 -0.26
CA VAL A 72 -14.94 -3.61 -1.29
C VAL A 72 -13.78 -3.83 -2.24
N ARG A 73 -13.86 -3.25 -3.43
CA ARG A 73 -12.73 -3.16 -4.37
C ARG A 73 -11.92 -1.91 -4.15
N LEU A 74 -10.61 -1.98 -4.41
CA LEU A 74 -9.72 -0.81 -4.31
C LEU A 74 -10.25 0.39 -5.07
N ASN A 75 -10.83 0.21 -6.26
CA ASN A 75 -11.31 1.32 -7.08
C ASN A 75 -12.70 1.87 -6.67
N GLU A 76 -13.37 1.23 -5.70
CA GLU A 76 -14.53 1.82 -5.01
C GLU A 76 -14.07 2.88 -4.01
N ILE A 77 -12.96 2.64 -3.33
CA ILE A 77 -12.45 3.51 -2.26
C ILE A 77 -11.41 4.54 -2.75
N TYR A 78 -10.59 4.15 -3.73
CA TYR A 78 -9.45 4.92 -4.21
C TYR A 78 -9.51 5.14 -5.71
N ASP A 79 -8.91 6.23 -6.16
CA ASP A 79 -8.67 6.51 -7.57
C ASP A 79 -7.34 5.88 -7.99
N VAL A 80 -7.42 4.73 -8.64
CA VAL A 80 -6.25 3.93 -9.02
C VAL A 80 -5.82 4.27 -10.45
N ARG A 81 -4.66 4.90 -10.55
CA ARG A 81 -4.05 5.37 -11.79
C ARG A 81 -2.61 4.90 -11.89
N ASP A 82 -1.94 5.27 -12.97
CA ASP A 82 -0.52 5.03 -13.17
C ASP A 82 0.15 6.23 -13.84
N GLY A 83 1.48 6.23 -13.81
CA GLY A 83 2.32 7.25 -14.43
C GLY A 83 2.30 7.26 -15.95
N THR A 84 3.17 8.07 -16.54
CA THR A 84 3.39 8.05 -17.98
C THR A 84 3.97 6.70 -18.44
N HIS A 85 3.71 6.33 -19.70
CA HIS A 85 4.39 5.23 -20.38
C HIS A 85 5.54 5.71 -21.26
N ASP A 86 5.55 7.01 -21.56
CA ASP A 86 6.56 7.63 -22.40
C ASP A 86 7.91 7.75 -21.66
N SER A 87 8.97 7.94 -22.43
CA SER A 87 10.32 8.17 -21.91
C SER A 87 10.71 9.62 -22.23
N PRO A 88 10.40 10.59 -21.35
CA PRO A 88 10.85 11.96 -21.52
C PRO A 88 12.38 12.03 -21.56
N LYS A 89 12.92 13.09 -22.17
CA LYS A 89 14.37 13.28 -22.26
C LYS A 89 14.93 13.61 -20.88
N TYR A 90 15.90 12.82 -20.42
CA TYR A 90 16.55 13.06 -19.14
C TYR A 90 17.44 14.29 -19.19
N GLN A 91 17.47 15.02 -18.07
CA GLN A 91 18.25 16.23 -17.89
C GLN A 91 19.18 16.10 -16.67
N THR A 92 20.18 16.99 -16.59
CA THR A 92 21.08 17.09 -15.43
C THR A 92 20.44 17.80 -14.24
N HIS A 93 19.42 18.62 -14.49
CA HIS A 93 18.64 19.36 -13.49
C HIS A 93 17.17 19.29 -13.85
N GLY A 94 16.28 19.40 -12.87
CA GLY A 94 14.83 19.41 -13.10
C GLY A 94 14.07 18.60 -12.07
N TYR A 95 12.95 18.02 -12.50
CA TYR A 95 12.01 17.34 -11.61
C TYR A 95 12.26 15.82 -11.61
N PRO A 96 12.15 15.12 -10.46
CA PRO A 96 12.33 13.67 -10.42
C PRO A 96 11.27 12.90 -11.24
N LEU A 97 11.73 11.88 -11.96
CA LEU A 97 10.90 10.85 -12.59
C LEU A 97 11.10 9.51 -11.87
N VAL A 98 10.16 9.21 -10.97
CA VAL A 98 10.14 8.01 -10.14
C VAL A 98 9.62 6.81 -10.93
N THR A 99 10.29 5.68 -10.76
CA THR A 99 9.93 4.38 -11.36
C THR A 99 9.89 3.29 -10.28
N SER A 100 9.46 2.07 -10.62
CA SER A 100 9.45 0.93 -9.68
C SER A 100 10.81 0.65 -9.03
N LYS A 101 11.93 1.05 -9.67
CA LYS A 101 13.28 0.89 -9.11
C LYS A 101 13.56 1.78 -7.91
N ASN A 102 12.83 2.89 -7.80
CA ASN A 102 12.97 3.84 -6.70
C ASN A 102 12.16 3.41 -5.46
N LEU A 103 11.33 2.36 -5.55
CA LEU A 103 10.51 1.87 -4.44
C LEU A 103 11.23 0.71 -3.76
N TYR A 104 11.86 0.96 -2.62
CA TYR A 104 12.67 -0.03 -1.91
C TYR A 104 12.31 -0.11 -0.43
N THR A 105 11.95 -1.31 0.05
CA THR A 105 11.68 -1.61 1.48
C THR A 105 10.67 -0.66 2.15
N GLY A 106 9.68 -0.18 1.40
CA GLY A 106 8.67 0.76 1.91
C GLY A 106 9.15 2.21 2.02
N LYS A 107 10.26 2.55 1.37
CA LYS A 107 10.80 3.91 1.24
C LYS A 107 11.04 4.27 -0.21
N LEU A 108 11.07 5.56 -0.48
CA LEU A 108 11.42 6.13 -1.77
C LEU A 108 12.93 6.42 -1.79
N ASP A 109 13.65 5.84 -2.74
CA ASP A 109 15.05 6.15 -3.01
C ASP A 109 15.15 7.10 -4.22
N LEU A 110 15.56 8.33 -3.93
CA LEU A 110 15.73 9.39 -4.91
C LEU A 110 17.19 9.72 -5.22
N ILE A 111 18.16 8.94 -4.70
CA ILE A 111 19.60 9.24 -4.86
C ILE A 111 20.00 9.26 -6.34
N ASP A 112 19.64 8.23 -7.10
CA ASP A 112 19.96 8.09 -8.53
C ASP A 112 18.74 8.29 -9.45
N VAL A 113 17.78 9.11 -9.02
CA VAL A 113 16.56 9.35 -9.79
C VAL A 113 16.85 10.12 -11.08
N LYS A 114 16.16 9.76 -12.17
CA LYS A 114 16.26 10.51 -13.43
C LYS A 114 15.48 11.82 -13.32
N LEU A 115 16.04 12.90 -13.84
CA LEU A 115 15.41 14.21 -13.85
C LEU A 115 14.84 14.53 -15.23
N ILE A 116 13.73 15.24 -15.26
CA ILE A 116 13.02 15.66 -16.48
C ILE A 116 12.78 17.16 -16.47
N SER A 117 12.46 17.70 -17.65
CA SER A 117 12.13 19.12 -17.81
C SER A 117 10.87 19.50 -17.04
N GLU A 118 10.72 20.79 -16.74
CA GLU A 118 9.48 21.33 -16.16
C GLU A 118 8.27 21.09 -17.07
N SER A 119 8.45 21.22 -18.39
CA SER A 119 7.39 20.95 -19.36
C SER A 119 6.92 19.50 -19.28
N ASP A 120 7.85 18.53 -19.24
CA ASP A 120 7.51 17.12 -19.11
C ASP A 120 6.81 16.85 -17.77
N TYR A 121 7.31 17.45 -16.68
CA TYR A 121 6.71 17.33 -15.35
C TYR A 121 5.26 17.83 -15.33
N GLN A 122 4.99 19.00 -15.91
CA GLN A 122 3.65 19.57 -15.99
C GLN A 122 2.71 18.68 -16.83
N GLN A 123 3.19 18.17 -17.97
CA GLN A 123 2.39 17.28 -18.83
C GLN A 123 2.05 15.95 -18.15
N ILE A 124 3.02 15.31 -17.48
CA ILE A 124 2.80 14.05 -16.75
C ILE A 124 1.83 14.30 -15.58
N SER A 125 1.92 15.45 -14.92
CA SER A 125 1.03 15.81 -13.81
C SER A 125 -0.44 15.92 -14.21
N LEU A 126 -0.77 16.23 -15.48
CA LEU A 126 -2.16 16.22 -15.96
C LEU A 126 -2.81 14.84 -15.86
N ARG A 127 -2.02 13.76 -15.95
CA ARG A 127 -2.47 12.37 -15.78
C ARG A 127 -2.38 11.92 -14.32
N SER A 128 -1.22 12.17 -13.73
CA SER A 128 -0.74 11.44 -12.55
C SER A 128 -0.12 12.37 -11.51
N LYS A 129 -0.73 13.55 -11.30
CA LYS A 129 -0.33 14.49 -10.24
C LYS A 129 -0.17 13.74 -8.92
N VAL A 130 1.06 13.60 -8.47
CA VAL A 130 1.38 12.93 -7.20
C VAL A 130 1.31 13.98 -6.10
N ASP A 131 0.45 13.73 -5.11
CA ASP A 131 0.27 14.60 -3.95
C ASP A 131 0.74 13.88 -2.68
N LYS A 132 0.99 14.65 -1.62
CA LYS A 132 1.35 14.11 -0.31
C LYS A 132 0.27 13.15 0.21
N ASN A 133 0.68 12.08 0.87
CA ASN A 133 -0.14 10.97 1.38
C ASN A 133 -0.70 10.01 0.33
N ASP A 134 -0.54 10.27 -0.97
CA ASP A 134 -0.79 9.26 -2.00
C ASP A 134 0.11 8.04 -1.77
N ILE A 135 -0.29 6.89 -2.32
CA ILE A 135 0.53 5.67 -2.25
C ILE A 135 0.99 5.27 -3.64
N LEU A 136 2.28 4.95 -3.74
CA LEU A 136 2.85 4.31 -4.91
C LEU A 136 2.96 2.80 -4.71
N PHE A 137 2.84 2.03 -5.81
CA PHE A 137 3.05 0.59 -5.81
C PHE A 137 3.77 0.15 -7.09
N ALA A 138 4.85 -0.62 -6.95
CA ALA A 138 5.62 -1.12 -8.07
C ALA A 138 4.81 -2.20 -8.83
N MET A 139 4.57 -1.97 -10.13
CA MET A 139 3.78 -2.87 -10.98
C MET A 139 4.62 -3.82 -11.83
N ILE A 140 5.89 -3.49 -12.10
CA ILE A 140 6.79 -4.21 -13.02
C ILE A 140 8.10 -4.53 -12.31
N GLY A 141 8.58 -5.76 -12.46
CA GLY A 141 9.83 -6.22 -11.84
C GLY A 141 9.65 -6.50 -10.36
N SER A 142 10.11 -5.59 -9.49
CA SER A 142 9.98 -5.71 -8.04
C SER A 142 8.57 -5.39 -7.54
N ILE A 143 7.58 -6.18 -7.96
CA ILE A 143 6.15 -6.01 -7.61
C ILE A 143 5.97 -5.81 -6.10
N GLY A 144 5.21 -4.79 -5.72
CA GLY A 144 4.95 -4.45 -4.32
C GLY A 144 5.66 -3.18 -3.88
N ASN A 145 6.26 -3.25 -2.68
CA ASN A 145 6.94 -2.14 -2.02
C ASN A 145 6.08 -0.86 -1.98
N PRO A 146 4.87 -0.89 -1.40
CA PRO A 146 4.05 0.30 -1.34
C PRO A 146 4.72 1.37 -0.48
N VAL A 147 4.67 2.62 -0.94
CA VAL A 147 5.31 3.78 -0.28
C VAL A 147 4.31 4.91 -0.17
N ILE A 148 4.22 5.54 1.01
CA ILE A 148 3.48 6.79 1.19
C ILE A 148 4.33 7.94 0.68
N VAL A 149 3.75 8.79 -0.14
CA VAL A 149 4.43 9.95 -0.72
C VAL A 149 4.47 11.11 0.26
N ASP A 150 5.63 11.75 0.40
CA ASP A 150 5.86 12.94 1.21
C ASP A 150 6.16 14.20 0.38
N THR A 151 6.58 14.04 -0.88
CA THR A 151 7.00 15.11 -1.78
C THR A 151 6.49 14.93 -3.21
N ALA A 152 6.46 15.99 -4.00
CA ALA A 152 5.96 15.96 -5.38
C ALA A 152 7.04 15.54 -6.38
N PHE A 153 6.65 14.72 -7.37
CA PHE A 153 7.49 14.29 -8.49
C PHE A 153 6.60 13.69 -9.61
N SER A 154 7.19 13.38 -10.75
CA SER A 154 6.52 12.62 -11.80
C SER A 154 6.78 11.12 -11.65
N ILE A 155 5.84 10.29 -12.10
CA ILE A 155 5.97 8.84 -12.06
C ILE A 155 5.87 8.22 -13.46
N LYS A 156 6.57 7.10 -13.66
CA LYS A 156 6.50 6.29 -14.89
C LYS A 156 6.30 4.83 -14.55
N ASN A 157 5.28 4.21 -15.14
CA ASN A 157 4.97 2.78 -14.99
C ASN A 157 4.87 2.28 -13.53
N VAL A 158 4.42 3.16 -12.63
CA VAL A 158 4.15 2.88 -11.21
C VAL A 158 2.67 3.16 -10.96
N ALA A 159 2.02 2.33 -10.14
CA ALA A 159 0.64 2.57 -9.75
C ALA A 159 0.60 3.69 -8.70
N LEU A 160 -0.39 4.55 -8.82
CA LEU A 160 -0.70 5.65 -7.93
C LEU A 160 -2.10 5.43 -7.38
N PHE A 161 -2.21 5.44 -6.05
CA PHE A 161 -3.47 5.40 -5.33
C PHE A 161 -3.73 6.77 -4.75
N LYS A 162 -4.75 7.46 -5.29
CA LYS A 162 -5.25 8.72 -4.76
C LYS A 162 -6.58 8.51 -4.05
N TYR A 163 -6.96 9.46 -3.21
CA TYR A 163 -8.23 9.44 -2.48
C TYR A 163 -9.26 10.29 -3.20
N TYR A 164 -10.52 9.84 -3.23
CA TYR A 164 -11.62 10.70 -3.65
C TYR A 164 -11.83 11.82 -2.62
N ASP A 165 -11.72 11.50 -1.33
CA ASP A 165 -11.61 12.45 -0.23
C ASP A 165 -10.50 12.00 0.73
N SER A 166 -9.51 12.86 0.99
CA SER A 166 -8.44 12.55 1.96
C SER A 166 -8.92 12.48 3.41
N SER A 167 -10.06 13.09 3.73
CA SER A 167 -10.66 13.07 5.08
C SER A 167 -11.40 11.77 5.38
N LEU A 168 -11.87 11.05 4.34
CA LEU A 168 -12.60 9.79 4.46
C LEU A 168 -11.67 8.56 4.35
N SER A 169 -10.36 8.74 4.50
CA SER A 169 -9.40 7.66 4.28
C SER A 169 -8.17 7.81 5.15
N ASN A 170 -7.58 6.68 5.52
CA ASN A 170 -6.34 6.64 6.27
C ASN A 170 -5.22 6.04 5.41
N PRO A 171 -4.17 6.81 5.06
CA PRO A 171 -3.09 6.33 4.19
C PRO A 171 -2.35 5.12 4.79
N TYR A 172 -2.23 5.04 6.11
CA TYR A 172 -1.57 3.91 6.76
C TYR A 172 -2.39 2.62 6.67
N TYR A 173 -3.72 2.71 6.63
CA TYR A 173 -4.57 1.54 6.39
C TYR A 173 -4.46 1.04 4.95
N LEU A 174 -4.49 1.94 3.94
CA LEU A 174 -4.23 1.53 2.56
C LEU A 174 -2.82 0.94 2.40
N LEU A 175 -1.81 1.53 3.04
CA LEU A 175 -0.45 0.99 3.05
C LEU A 175 -0.42 -0.43 3.61
N LEU A 176 -1.14 -0.69 4.71
CA LEU A 176 -1.29 -2.02 5.30
C LEU A 176 -1.94 -3.00 4.31
N VAL A 177 -3.08 -2.63 3.70
CA VAL A 177 -3.80 -3.46 2.73
C VAL A 177 -2.87 -3.82 1.56
N LEU A 178 -2.15 -2.86 0.99
CA LEU A 178 -1.24 -3.10 -0.13
C LEU A 178 0.00 -3.94 0.25
N LYS A 179 0.50 -3.80 1.49
CA LYS A 179 1.57 -4.67 2.02
C LYS A 179 1.12 -6.12 2.07
N VAL A 180 -0.09 -6.39 2.58
CA VAL A 180 -0.65 -7.74 2.61
C VAL A 180 -0.96 -8.26 1.21
N ALA A 181 -1.56 -7.43 0.35
CA ALA A 181 -1.92 -7.77 -1.02
C ALA A 181 -0.72 -8.05 -1.93
N THR A 182 0.50 -7.61 -1.56
CA THR A 182 1.71 -7.79 -2.36
C THR A 182 1.96 -9.26 -2.72
N ASN A 183 1.72 -10.20 -1.80
CA ASN A 183 1.91 -11.63 -2.09
C ASN A 183 0.91 -12.15 -3.12
N TYR A 184 -0.36 -11.74 -3.00
CA TYR A 184 -1.41 -12.04 -3.99
C TYR A 184 -1.02 -11.51 -5.38
N PHE A 185 -0.60 -10.25 -5.46
CA PHE A 185 -0.22 -9.65 -6.74
C PHE A 185 1.02 -10.29 -7.36
N LYS A 186 2.00 -10.72 -6.55
CA LYS A 186 3.15 -11.48 -7.05
C LYS A 186 2.72 -12.83 -7.62
N SER A 187 1.86 -13.57 -6.93
CA SER A 187 1.38 -14.88 -7.42
C SER A 187 0.47 -14.76 -8.65
N ALA A 188 -0.31 -13.70 -8.74
CA ALA A 188 -1.23 -13.47 -9.86
C ALA A 188 -0.57 -12.75 -11.05
N SER A 189 0.68 -12.29 -10.90
CA SER A 189 1.37 -11.52 -11.93
C SER A 189 1.61 -12.34 -13.20
N THR A 190 1.56 -11.66 -14.34
CA THR A 190 1.72 -12.26 -15.67
C THR A 190 3.00 -11.77 -16.33
N GLY A 191 3.61 -12.57 -17.21
CA GLY A 191 4.80 -12.19 -17.98
C GLY A 191 5.96 -13.16 -17.77
N GLY A 192 6.62 -13.58 -18.86
CA GLY A 192 7.68 -14.58 -18.81
C GLY A 192 8.95 -14.10 -18.09
N VAL A 193 9.65 -13.12 -18.69
CA VAL A 193 10.95 -12.61 -18.16
C VAL A 193 10.76 -11.51 -17.10
N GLN A 194 9.67 -10.73 -17.18
CA GLN A 194 9.33 -9.72 -16.18
C GLN A 194 7.87 -9.86 -15.76
N SER A 195 7.68 -10.14 -14.48
CA SER A 195 6.38 -10.15 -13.83
C SER A 195 5.73 -8.77 -13.85
N PHE A 196 4.45 -8.72 -14.24
CA PHE A 196 3.66 -7.51 -14.35
C PHE A 196 2.29 -7.64 -13.66
N VAL A 197 1.92 -6.59 -12.92
CA VAL A 197 0.59 -6.41 -12.34
C VAL A 197 -0.15 -5.33 -13.14
N SER A 198 -1.25 -5.69 -13.77
CA SER A 198 -2.05 -4.74 -14.55
C SER A 198 -2.83 -3.77 -13.64
N LEU A 199 -3.09 -2.57 -14.14
CA LEU A 199 -3.93 -1.59 -13.45
C LEU A 199 -5.36 -2.11 -13.24
N LYS A 200 -5.87 -2.97 -14.13
CA LYS A 200 -7.15 -3.66 -13.98
C LYS A 200 -7.15 -4.58 -12.76
N MET A 201 -6.06 -5.31 -12.54
CA MET A 201 -5.91 -6.21 -11.38
C MET A 201 -5.92 -5.42 -10.07
N LEU A 202 -5.18 -4.30 -10.01
CA LEU A 202 -5.19 -3.41 -8.84
C LEU A 202 -6.58 -2.86 -8.57
N ARG A 203 -7.25 -2.32 -9.61
CA ARG A 203 -8.61 -1.76 -9.47
C ARG A 203 -9.64 -2.76 -8.95
N ASN A 204 -9.50 -4.03 -9.34
CA ASN A 204 -10.43 -5.09 -9.01
C ASN A 204 -10.08 -5.84 -7.72
N TYR A 205 -8.96 -5.55 -7.08
CA TYR A 205 -8.56 -6.24 -5.86
C TYR A 205 -9.58 -6.00 -4.75
N VAL A 206 -10.10 -7.10 -4.21
CA VAL A 206 -11.08 -7.13 -3.12
C VAL A 206 -10.36 -7.15 -1.78
N PHE A 207 -10.77 -6.28 -0.86
CA PHE A 207 -10.26 -6.23 0.50
C PHE A 207 -11.38 -5.89 1.49
N ALA A 208 -11.13 -6.17 2.77
CA ALA A 208 -12.08 -5.90 3.84
C ALA A 208 -11.89 -4.48 4.38
N LEU A 209 -12.94 -3.67 4.29
CA LEU A 209 -13.01 -2.32 4.82
C LEU A 209 -13.61 -2.35 6.24
N PRO A 210 -12.87 -1.89 7.27
CA PRO A 210 -13.37 -1.78 8.63
C PRO A 210 -14.21 -0.52 8.81
N PRO A 211 -15.00 -0.45 9.90
CA PRO A 211 -15.48 0.81 10.45
C PRO A 211 -14.36 1.86 10.57
N GLU A 212 -14.66 3.11 10.20
CA GLU A 212 -13.67 4.20 10.18
C GLU A 212 -12.97 4.37 11.54
N LYS A 213 -13.75 4.30 12.62
CA LYS A 213 -13.27 4.43 14.01
C LYS A 213 -12.46 3.23 14.50
N GLU A 214 -12.53 2.09 13.82
CA GLU A 214 -11.74 0.90 14.15
C GLU A 214 -10.29 1.02 13.59
N ILE A 215 -10.10 1.75 12.49
CA ILE A 215 -8.78 1.89 11.82
C ILE A 215 -7.67 2.35 12.79
N PRO A 216 -7.81 3.43 13.58
CA PRO A 216 -6.75 3.85 14.51
C PRO A 216 -6.41 2.78 15.56
N ARG A 217 -7.41 2.01 16.02
CA ARG A 217 -7.21 0.94 17.00
C ARG A 217 -6.42 -0.22 16.38
N ILE A 218 -6.73 -0.59 15.14
CA ILE A 218 -5.97 -1.59 14.37
C ILE A 218 -4.52 -1.16 14.21
N LEU A 219 -4.29 0.08 13.72
CA LEU A 219 -2.94 0.59 13.47
C LEU A 219 -2.11 0.66 14.76
N ALA A 220 -2.67 1.20 15.84
CA ALA A 220 -1.99 1.25 17.15
C ALA A 220 -1.63 -0.15 17.67
N LYS A 221 -2.49 -1.15 17.43
CA LYS A 221 -2.21 -2.53 17.84
C LYS A 221 -1.11 -3.17 16.99
N ILE A 222 -1.07 -2.90 15.69
CA ILE A 222 0.03 -3.33 14.82
C ILE A 222 1.35 -2.74 15.33
N ASP A 223 1.40 -1.43 15.55
CA ASP A 223 2.61 -0.75 16.00
C ASP A 223 3.14 -1.34 17.31
N SER A 224 2.25 -1.55 18.29
CA SER A 224 2.60 -2.21 19.56
C SER A 224 3.18 -3.61 19.37
N LEU A 225 2.58 -4.43 18.51
CA LEU A 225 3.02 -5.81 18.29
C LEU A 225 4.32 -5.89 17.48
N LEU A 226 4.51 -4.99 16.50
CA LEU A 226 5.75 -4.92 15.74
C LEU A 226 6.91 -4.40 16.59
N ALA A 227 6.67 -3.42 17.46
CA ALA A 227 7.66 -2.97 18.44
C ALA A 227 8.06 -4.10 19.41
N LEU A 228 7.10 -4.92 19.85
CA LEU A 228 7.40 -6.11 20.64
C LEU A 228 8.25 -7.13 19.85
N CYS A 229 7.98 -7.31 18.55
CA CYS A 229 8.82 -8.14 17.69
C CYS A 229 10.25 -7.62 17.62
N ASP A 230 10.45 -6.30 17.49
CA ASP A 230 11.78 -5.68 17.48
C ASP A 230 12.53 -5.94 18.79
N GLN A 231 11.85 -5.78 19.94
CA GLN A 231 12.44 -6.06 21.25
C GLN A 231 12.83 -7.53 21.43
N LEU A 232 12.00 -8.45 20.96
CA LEU A 232 12.29 -9.88 21.02
C LEU A 232 13.46 -10.26 20.12
N GLU A 233 13.55 -9.70 18.90
CA GLU A 233 14.70 -9.91 18.01
C GLU A 233 16.01 -9.39 18.63
N SER A 234 15.97 -8.21 19.25
CA SER A 234 17.12 -7.63 19.93
C SER A 234 17.60 -8.53 21.08
N LYS A 235 16.69 -8.99 21.95
CA LYS A 235 17.02 -9.89 23.06
C LYS A 235 17.59 -11.23 22.60
N LEU A 236 17.02 -11.82 21.55
CA LEU A 236 17.52 -13.08 20.99
C LEU A 236 18.92 -12.93 20.40
N THR A 237 19.18 -11.80 19.73
CA THR A 237 20.50 -11.48 19.17
C THR A 237 21.54 -11.34 20.28
N GLN A 238 21.21 -10.59 21.33
CA GLN A 238 22.09 -10.43 22.49
C GLN A 238 22.37 -11.76 23.19
N ALA A 239 21.34 -12.59 23.42
CA ALA A 239 21.52 -13.91 24.04
C ALA A 239 22.46 -14.82 23.24
N ARG A 240 22.34 -14.81 21.90
CA ARG A 240 23.24 -15.56 21.01
C ARG A 240 24.68 -15.06 21.07
N GLN A 241 24.89 -13.73 21.01
CA GLN A 241 26.23 -13.15 21.11
C GLN A 241 26.90 -13.48 22.44
N THR A 242 26.16 -13.39 23.55
CA THR A 242 26.66 -13.77 24.87
C THR A 242 27.04 -15.25 24.91
N GLN A 243 26.21 -16.14 24.34
CA GLN A 243 26.51 -17.57 24.28
C GLN A 243 27.77 -17.88 23.43
N GLU A 244 27.94 -17.19 22.30
CA GLU A 244 29.14 -17.31 21.45
C GLU A 244 30.40 -16.83 22.18
N GLN A 245 30.33 -15.72 22.93
CA GLN A 245 31.44 -15.24 23.75
C GLN A 245 31.81 -16.23 24.85
N PHE A 246 30.84 -16.78 25.57
CA PHE A 246 31.12 -17.81 26.59
C PHE A 246 31.74 -19.06 25.99
N ALA A 247 31.26 -19.51 24.81
CA ALA A 247 31.85 -20.64 24.11
C ALA A 247 33.32 -20.38 23.73
N LEU A 248 33.62 -19.21 23.18
CA LEU A 248 34.99 -18.81 22.82
C LEU A 248 35.93 -18.77 24.03
N ILE A 249 35.46 -18.22 25.16
CA ILE A 249 36.24 -18.19 26.41
C ILE A 249 36.50 -19.62 26.90
N ALA A 250 35.49 -20.50 26.88
CA ALA A 250 35.65 -21.88 27.31
C ALA A 250 36.67 -22.64 26.44
N THR A 251 36.64 -22.47 25.11
CA THR A 251 37.62 -23.11 24.20
C THR A 251 39.03 -22.54 24.36
N ALA A 252 39.18 -21.29 24.80
CA ALA A 252 40.49 -20.68 25.05
C ALA A 252 41.10 -21.08 26.40
N MET A 253 40.32 -21.73 27.28
CA MET A 253 40.76 -22.22 28.59
C MET A 253 41.14 -23.70 28.60
N GLU A 254 40.92 -24.42 27.49
CA GLU A 254 41.38 -25.79 27.23
C GLU A 254 42.72 -25.79 26.48
#